data_AF-A0A951UWT6-F1
#
_entry.id   AF-A0A951UWT6-F1
#
_cell.length_a   1.000
_cell.length_b   1.000
_cell.length_c   1.000
_cell.angle_alpha   90.00
_cell.angle_beta   90.00
_cell.angle_gamma   90.00
#
_symmetry.space_group_name_H-M   'P 1'
#
loop_
_entity.id
_entity.type
_entity.pdbx_description
1 polymer ?
#
loop_
_entity_poly.entity_id
_entity_poly.type
_entity_poly.pdbx_seq_one_letter_code
_entity_poly.pdbx_strand_id
1 'polypeptide(L)' 'MSNSNSFNEALDALYKAARASANFVEAALTSKDTNFDSAYKERLKVALSVLKITWSDEEGEDDEDDELPHTPSNN' A
#
# COMPACT_ATOMS: atom_id res chain seq x y z
N MET A 1 -27.38 11.12 5.82
CA MET A 1 -26.09 11.41 6.46
C MET A 1 -25.55 10.25 7.33
N SER A 2 -26.31 9.18 7.59
CA SER A 2 -25.81 8.02 8.38
C SER A 2 -24.85 7.10 7.62
N ASN A 3 -25.04 6.94 6.30
CA ASN A 3 -24.31 5.93 5.52
C ASN A 3 -22.87 6.33 5.19
N SER A 4 -22.55 7.63 5.17
CA SER A 4 -21.18 8.10 4.91
C SER A 4 -20.25 7.81 6.10
N ASN A 5 -20.77 7.87 7.33
CA ASN A 5 -19.96 7.58 8.52
C ASN A 5 -19.60 6.10 8.62
N SER A 6 -20.56 5.20 8.39
CA SER A 6 -20.29 3.75 8.39
C SER A 6 -19.35 3.31 7.26
N PHE A 7 -19.43 3.97 6.10
CA PHE A 7 -18.51 3.69 4.98
C PHE A 7 -17.09 4.13 5.33
N ASN A 8 -16.91 5.35 5.85
CA ASN A 8 -15.60 5.86 6.24
C ASN A 8 -14.98 5.05 7.39
N GLU A 9 -15.77 4.64 8.38
CA GLU A 9 -15.31 3.75 9.46
C GLU A 9 -14.87 2.38 8.93
N ALA A 10 -15.61 1.81 7.97
CA ALA A 10 -15.23 0.55 7.34
C ALA A 10 -13.95 0.69 6.49
N LEU A 11 -13.77 1.83 5.82
CA LEU A 11 -12.59 2.13 5.03
C LEU A 11 -11.34 2.31 5.92
N ASP A 12 -11.45 3.07 7.00
CA ASP A 12 -10.39 3.23 8.02
C ASP A 12 -10.02 1.87 8.66
N ALA A 13 -11.01 1.04 8.99
CA ALA A 13 -10.76 -0.30 9.50
C ALA A 13 -10.02 -1.19 8.49
N LEU A 14 -10.36 -1.08 7.20
CA LEU A 14 -9.68 -1.78 6.12
C LEU A 14 -8.22 -1.34 6.00
N TYR A 15 -7.95 -0.03 6.01
CA TYR A 15 -6.59 0.52 5.93
C TYR A 15 -5.73 0.08 7.12
N LYS A 16 -6.29 0.14 8.34
CA LYS A 16 -5.61 -0.36 9.54
C LYS A 16 -5.28 -1.84 9.46
N ALA A 17 -6.22 -2.66 8.97
CA ALA A 17 -6.01 -4.09 8.79
C ALA A 17 -4.93 -4.38 7.73
N ALA A 18 -4.94 -3.64 6.62
CA ALA A 18 -3.94 -3.76 5.57
C ALA A 18 -2.54 -3.41 6.08
N ARG A 19 -2.41 -2.30 6.82
CA ARG A 19 -1.14 -1.86 7.43
C ARG A 19 -0.61 -2.86 8.46
N ALA A 20 -1.46 -3.36 9.34
CA ALA A 20 -1.07 -4.37 10.32
C ALA A 20 -0.58 -5.67 9.64
N SER A 21 -1.27 -6.09 8.58
CA SER A 21 -0.90 -7.27 7.79
C SER A 21 0.43 -7.05 7.06
N ALA A 22 0.66 -5.87 6.49
CA ALA A 22 1.91 -5.52 5.82
C ALA A 22 3.11 -5.61 6.78
N ASN A 23 2.98 -5.03 7.98
CA ASN A 23 4.01 -5.09 9.01
C ASN A 23 4.34 -6.53 9.41
N PHE A 24 3.33 -7.39 9.54
CA PHE A 24 3.54 -8.81 9.83
C PHE A 24 4.30 -9.52 8.71
N VAL A 25 3.91 -9.30 7.46
CA VAL A 25 4.57 -9.92 6.30
C VAL A 25 6.01 -9.43 6.15
N GLU A 26 6.29 -8.15 6.39
CA GLU A 26 7.65 -7.61 6.41
C GLU A 26 8.51 -8.23 7.51
N ALA A 27 7.97 -8.35 8.73
CA ALA A 27 8.66 -9.01 9.82
C ALA A 27 8.96 -10.48 9.49
N ALA A 28 8.01 -11.18 8.86
CA ALA A 28 8.20 -12.56 8.44
C ALA A 28 9.25 -12.69 7.32
N LEU A 29 9.32 -11.75 6.37
CA LEU A 29 10.32 -11.74 5.30
C LEU A 29 11.74 -11.39 5.79
N THR A 30 11.85 -10.57 6.84
CA THR A 30 13.13 -10.13 7.40
C THR A 30 13.64 -11.04 8.51
N SER A 31 12.78 -11.88 9.09
CA SER A 31 13.14 -12.83 10.12
C SER A 31 14.09 -13.91 9.60
N LYS A 32 15.12 -14.21 10.41
CA LYS A 32 16.03 -15.34 10.17
C LYS A 32 15.44 -16.67 10.61
N ASP A 33 14.37 -16.65 11.39
CA ASP A 33 13.74 -17.84 11.97
C ASP A 33 12.72 -18.48 11.01
N THR A 34 12.35 -17.79 9.93
CA THR A 34 11.43 -18.32 8.93
C THR A 34 12.19 -19.09 7.84
N ASN A 35 11.87 -20.37 7.69
CA ASN A 35 12.48 -21.22 6.67
C ASN A 35 11.61 -21.30 5.40
N PHE A 36 11.27 -20.14 4.84
CA PHE A 36 10.48 -20.06 3.61
C PHE A 36 11.33 -20.40 2.38
N ASP A 37 10.77 -21.21 1.49
CA ASP A 37 11.35 -21.41 0.17
C ASP A 37 11.26 -20.13 -0.69
N SER A 38 11.99 -20.12 -1.82
CA SER A 38 12.04 -18.96 -2.72
C SER A 38 10.67 -18.57 -3.28
N ALA A 39 9.86 -19.55 -3.68
CA ALA A 39 8.55 -19.30 -4.27
C ALA A 39 7.59 -18.71 -3.24
N TYR A 40 7.66 -19.16 -1.99
CA TYR A 40 6.88 -18.63 -0.88
C TYR A 40 7.29 -17.20 -0.53
N LYS A 41 8.60 -16.89 -0.52
CA LYS A 41 9.09 -15.52 -0.34
C LYS A 41 8.58 -14.58 -1.43
N GLU A 42 8.58 -15.00 -2.69
CA GLU A 42 8.03 -14.19 -3.78
C GLU A 42 6.53 -13.94 -3.62
N ARG A 43 5.75 -14.95 -3.20
CA ARG A 43 4.32 -14.76 -2.89
C ARG A 43 4.09 -13.76 -1.76
N LEU A 44 4.91 -13.81 -0.71
CA LEU A 44 4.84 -12.86 0.39
C LEU A 44 5.20 -11.43 -0.06
N LYS A 45 6.19 -11.26 -0.95
CA LYS A 45 6.50 -9.96 -1.53
C LYS A 45 5.34 -9.41 -2.36
N VAL A 46 4.70 -10.24 -3.18
CA VAL A 46 3.50 -9.84 -3.93
C VAL A 46 2.37 -9.44 -2.99
N ALA A 47 2.10 -10.25 -1.95
CA ALA A 47 1.09 -9.93 -0.95
C ALA A 47 1.40 -8.61 -0.23
N LEU A 48 2.66 -8.36 0.12
CA LEU A 48 3.10 -7.12 0.73
C LEU A 48 2.85 -5.91 -0.18
N SER A 49 3.15 -6.01 -1.48
CA SER A 49 2.89 -4.94 -2.44
C SER A 49 1.40 -4.59 -2.53
N VAL A 50 0.53 -5.61 -2.58
CA VAL A 50 -0.94 -5.39 -2.60
C VAL A 50 -1.41 -4.72 -1.32
N LEU A 51 -0.91 -5.18 -0.17
CA LEU A 51 -1.26 -4.60 1.13
C LEU A 51 -0.84 -3.14 1.22
N LYS A 52 0.35 -2.77 0.72
CA LYS A 52 0.81 -1.38 0.67
C LYS A 52 -0.10 -0.50 -0.19
N ILE A 53 -0.40 -0.92 -1.42
CA ILE A 53 -1.30 -0.19 -2.32
C ILE A 53 -2.66 0.11 -1.66
N THR A 54 -3.16 -0.82 -0.84
CA THR A 54 -4.49 -0.71 -0.21
C THR A 54 -4.65 0.51 0.69
N TRP A 55 -3.58 1.05 1.27
CA TRP A 55 -3.64 2.24 2.15
C TRP A 55 -2.72 3.39 1.71
N SER A 56 -1.92 3.21 0.66
CA SER A 56 -1.08 4.28 0.09
C SER A 56 -1.88 5.47 -0.48
N ASP A 57 -3.19 5.31 -0.70
CA ASP A 57 -4.09 6.39 -1.14
C ASP A 57 -4.51 7.33 0.01
N GLU A 58 -4.06 7.06 1.26
CA GLU A 58 -4.30 7.94 2.41
C GLU A 58 -3.24 9.07 2.55
N GLU A 59 -2.13 9.01 1.79
CA GLU A 59 -1.06 10.02 1.75
C GLU A 59 -1.13 10.90 0.48
N GLY A 60 -2.35 11.13 -0.03
CA GLY A 60 -2.59 11.80 -1.30
C GLY A 60 -3.17 13.21 -1.20
N GLU A 61 -2.69 14.06 -0.28
CA GLU A 61 -2.82 15.53 -0.34
C GLU A 61 -1.65 16.18 0.41
N ASP A 62 -0.45 16.18 -0.19
CA ASP A 62 0.54 17.23 0.04
C ASP A 62 1.01 17.69 -1.35
N ASP A 63 0.69 18.94 -1.67
CA ASP A 63 0.97 19.60 -2.94
C ASP A 63 2.49 19.65 -3.19
N GLU A 64 3.00 18.77 -4.04
CA GLU A 64 4.24 19.04 -4.76
C GLU A 64 3.90 19.33 -6.22
N ASP A 65 3.89 20.64 -6.53
CA ASP A 65 4.06 21.21 -7.87
C ASP A 65 5.21 20.48 -8.58
N ASP A 66 4.90 19.48 -9.42
CA ASP A 66 5.87 18.93 -10.36
C ASP A 66 5.39 19.26 -11.79
N GLU A 67 6.00 20.34 -12.26
CA GLU A 67 5.91 20.97 -13.56
C GLU A 67 5.94 19.91 -14.68
N LEU A 68 4.83 19.73 -15.39
CA LEU A 68 4.77 18.84 -16.55
C LEU A 68 5.84 19.25 -17.58
N PRO A 69 6.73 18.35 -18.04
CA PRO A 69 7.67 18.69 -19.08
C PRO A 69 6.91 18.96 -20.39
N HIS A 70 6.90 20.22 -20.82
CA HIS A 70 6.42 20.61 -22.13
C HIS A 70 7.17 19.82 -23.22
N THR A 71 6.46 18.93 -23.92
CA THR A 71 6.97 18.31 -25.14
C THR A 71 7.19 19.41 -26.20
N PRO A 72 8.35 19.51 -26.85
CA PRO A 72 8.52 20.45 -27.93
C PRO A 72 7.65 20.02 -29.12
N SER A 73 6.75 20.91 -29.51
CA SER A 73 5.93 20.80 -30.72
C SER A 73 6.83 21.03 -31.93
N ASN A 74 7.23 19.98 -32.63
CA ASN A 74 7.92 20.11 -33.92
C ASN A 74 6.87 20.45 -35.00
N ASN A 75 7.04 21.61 -35.63
CA ASN A 75 6.47 21.96 -36.94
C ASN A 75 7.63 22.08 -37.93
#